data_AF-R6K183-F1
#
_entry.id   AF-R6K183-F1
#
_cell.length_a   1.000
_cell.length_b   1.000
_cell.length_c   1.000
_cell.angle_alpha   90.00
_cell.angle_beta   90.00
_cell.angle_gamma   90.00
#
_symmetry.space_group_name_H-M   'P 1'
#
loop_
_entity.id
_entity.type
_entity.pdbx_description
1 polymer ?
#
loop_
_entity_poly.entity_id
_entity_poly.type
_entity_poly.pdbx_seq_one_letter_code
_entity_poly.pdbx_strand_id
1 'polypeptide(L)' 'MNVPMAGFKDIHTGKIEDIMLIKTPADIEKFKEMYGIEGNIDKEY' A
#
# COMPACT_ATOMS: atom_id res chain seq x y z
N MET A 1 13.65 7.37 11.00
CA MET A 1 13.55 6.57 9.76
C MET A 1 12.10 6.57 9.34
N ASN A 2 11.80 6.99 8.10
CA ASN A 2 10.46 6.80 7.54
C ASN A 2 10.42 5.40 6.93
N VAL A 3 9.47 4.57 7.35
CA VAL A 3 9.30 3.21 6.82
C VAL A 3 8.19 3.24 5.76
N PRO A 4 8.41 2.72 4.54
CA PRO A 4 7.37 2.67 3.53
C PRO A 4 6.20 1.79 3.98
N MET A 5 4.99 2.22 3.66
CA MET A 5 3.75 1.51 3.96
C MET A 5 2.87 1.46 2.70
N ALA A 6 2.13 0.38 2.56
CA ALA A 6 1.01 0.28 1.63
C ALA A 6 -0.29 0.17 2.44
N GLY A 7 -1.37 0.72 1.92
CA GLY A 7 -2.69 0.66 2.55
C GLY A 7 -3.72 1.33 1.66
N PHE A 8 -5.00 1.22 2.02
CA PHE A 8 -6.07 1.87 1.28
C PHE A 8 -6.40 3.20 1.91
N LYS A 9 -6.26 4.27 1.13
CA LYS A 9 -6.68 5.61 1.51
C LYS A 9 -8.08 5.86 0.98
N ASP A 10 -9.01 6.14 1.88
CA ASP A 10 -10.30 6.71 1.53
C ASP A 10 -10.07 8.12 0.95
N ILE A 11 -10.49 8.33 -0.30
CA ILE A 11 -10.26 9.58 -1.03
C ILE A 11 -11.09 10.76 -0.50
N HIS A 12 -12.17 10.50 0.23
CA HIS A 12 -13.07 11.51 0.78
C HIS A 12 -12.68 11.89 2.22
N THR A 13 -12.27 10.90 3.02
CA THR A 13 -11.96 11.11 4.45
C THR A 13 -10.46 11.18 4.76
N GLY A 14 -9.61 10.70 3.86
CA GLY A 14 -8.18 10.56 4.07
C GLY A 14 -7.78 9.44 5.05
N LYS A 15 -8.76 8.67 5.56
CA LYS A 15 -8.51 7.54 6.46
C LYS A 15 -7.72 6.46 5.72
N ILE A 16 -6.69 5.92 6.36
CA ILE A 16 -5.91 4.79 5.83
C ILE A 16 -6.26 3.54 6.62
N GLU A 17 -6.59 2.47 5.90
CA GLU A 17 -6.89 1.15 6.48
C GLU A 17 -6.05 0.07 5.80
N ASP A 18 -6.05 -1.13 6.41
CA ASP A 18 -5.34 -2.31 5.91
C ASP A 18 -3.85 -2.06 5.60
N ILE A 19 -3.17 -1.46 6.58
CA ILE A 19 -1.78 -1.04 6.44
C ILE A 19 -0.83 -2.24 6.50
N MET A 20 0.09 -2.30 5.54
CA MET A 20 1.21 -3.23 5.51
C MET A 20 2.55 -2.47 5.47
N LEU A 21 3.50 -2.90 6.30
CA LEU A 21 4.89 -2.44 6.23
C LEU A 21 5.58 -3.03 5.00
N ILE A 22 6.23 -2.18 4.22
CA ILE A 22 6.94 -2.58 3.00
C ILE A 22 8.44 -2.51 3.26
N LYS A 23 9.09 -3.68 3.32
CA LYS A 23 10.54 -3.79 3.58
C LYS A 23 11.31 -4.06 2.29
N THR A 24 10.67 -4.72 1.34
CA THR A 24 11.24 -5.17 0.07
C THR A 24 10.25 -4.95 -1.08
N PRO A 25 10.73 -4.92 -2.34
CA PRO A 25 9.83 -4.88 -3.50
C PRO A 25 8.85 -6.07 -3.57
N ALA A 26 9.24 -7.24 -3.06
CA ALA A 26 8.38 -8.42 -3.01
C ALA A 26 7.16 -8.24 -2.08
N ASP A 27 7.28 -7.40 -1.05
CA ASP A 27 6.15 -7.07 -0.17
C ASP A 27 5.05 -6.29 -0.92
N ILE A 28 5.42 -5.50 -1.93
CA ILE A 28 4.48 -4.78 -2.79
C ILE A 28 3.69 -5.76 -3.66
N GLU A 29 4.38 -6.71 -4.29
CA GLU A 29 3.73 -7.73 -5.12
C GLU A 29 2.82 -8.63 -4.27
N LYS A 30 3.25 -9.00 -3.07
CA LYS A 30 2.41 -9.70 -2.10
C LYS A 30 1.17 -8.89 -1.71
N PHE A 31 1.32 -7.59 -1.46
CA PHE A 31 0.18 -6.71 -1.17
C PHE A 31 -0.82 -6.69 -2.33
N LYS A 32 -0.35 -6.58 -3.57
CA LYS A 32 -1.21 -6.65 -4.76
C LYS A 32 -1.96 -7.97 -4.85
N GLU A 33 -1.26 -9.10 -4.67
CA GLU A 33 -1.84 -10.44 -4.71
C GLU A 33 -2.93 -10.63 -3.65
N MET A 34 -2.67 -10.20 -2.40
CA MET A 34 -3.62 -10.33 -1.29
C MET A 34 -4.96 -9.65 -1.57
N TYR A 35 -4.96 -8.54 -2.32
CA TYR A 35 -6.15 -7.75 -2.59
C TYR A 35 -6.63 -7.81 -4.06
N GLY A 36 -6.00 -8.63 -4.91
CA GLY A 36 -6.35 -8.74 -6.33
C GLY A 36 -6.15 -7.44 -7.11
N ILE A 37 -5.15 -6.63 -6.74
CA ILE A 37 -4.87 -5.36 -7.40
C ILE A 37 -4.09 -5.62 -8.69
N GLU A 38 -4.73 -5.35 -9.83
CA GLU A 38 -4.06 -5.32 -11.12
C GLU A 38 -3.54 -3.91 -11.41
N GLY A 39 -2.25 -3.77 -11.74
CA GLY A 39 -1.64 -2.51 -12.13
C GLY A 39 -0.68 -1.89 -11.10
N ASN A 40 -0.51 -0.57 -11.20
CA ASN A 40 0.44 0.18 -10.39
C ASN A 40 -0.19 0.75 -9.13
N ILE A 41 0.59 0.82 -8.05
CA ILE A 41 0.23 1.51 -6.81
C ILE A 41 0.92 2.87 -6.81
N ASP A 42 0.13 3.94 -6.70
CA ASP A 42 0.65 5.30 -6.62
C ASP A 42 1.36 5.55 -5.28
N LYS A 43 2.43 6.35 -5.32
CA LYS A 43 3.19 6.73 -4.12
C LYS A 43 2.83 8.15 -3.71
N GLU A 44 2.48 8.31 -2.44
CA GLU A 44 2.28 9.61 -1.79
C GLU A 44 3.44 9.85 -0.81
N TYR A 45 4.00 11.08 -0.78
CA TYR A 45 5.17 11.46 0.02
C TYR A 45 4.80 12.46 1.13
#